data_AF-A0A6I6D6K1-F1
#
_entry.id   AF-A0A6I6D6K1-F1
#
_cell.length_a   1.000
_cell.length_b   1.000
_cell.length_c   1.000
_cell.angle_alpha   90.00
_cell.angle_beta   90.00
_cell.angle_gamma   90.00
#
_symmetry.space_group_name_H-M   'P 1'
#
loop_
_entity.id
_entity.type
_entity.pdbx_description
1 polymer ?
#
loop_
_entity_poly.entity_id
_entity_poly.type
_entity_poly.pdbx_seq_one_letter_code
_entity_poly.pdbx_strand_id
1 'polypeptide(L)'
;MEQRSNRADYWRANLKVLFGCLVVWFLVSYVFGILLVDTLNQISLGGYPLGFWFAQQGSIFTFVVLIFFYAWRMNAIDKKFGVAED
;
A
#
# COMPACT_ATOMS: atom_id res chain seq x y z
N MET A 1 -6.87 -24.07 -26.84
CA MET A 1 -7.48 -23.70 -25.54
C MET A 1 -6.58 -22.72 -24.76
N GLU A 2 -5.88 -21.80 -25.44
CA GLU A 2 -4.72 -21.09 -24.88
C GLU A 2 -5.04 -19.71 -24.27
N GLN A 3 -6.19 -19.10 -24.62
CA GLN A 3 -6.59 -17.76 -24.14
C GLN A 3 -7.17 -17.71 -22.70
N ARG A 4 -7.41 -18.86 -22.05
CA ARG A 4 -7.95 -18.90 -20.68
C ARG A 4 -6.86 -18.82 -19.61
N SER A 5 -5.64 -19.29 -19.89
CA SER A 5 -4.53 -19.31 -18.91
C SER A 5 -4.03 -17.90 -18.60
N ASN A 6 -3.79 -17.07 -19.62
CA ASN A 6 -3.24 -15.72 -19.44
C ASN A 6 -4.16 -14.78 -18.64
N ARG A 7 -5.48 -14.87 -18.81
CA ARG A 7 -6.44 -14.03 -18.06
C ARG A 7 -6.50 -14.39 -16.57
N ALA A 8 -6.36 -15.66 -16.24
CA ALA A 8 -6.39 -16.12 -14.85
C ALA A 8 -5.14 -15.68 -14.07
N ASP A 9 -3.97 -15.72 -14.71
CA ASP A 9 -2.73 -15.26 -14.10
C ASP A 9 -2.67 -13.73 -13.96
N TYR A 10 -3.19 -12.98 -14.93
CA TYR A 10 -3.35 -11.51 -14.82
C TYR A 10 -4.28 -11.15 -13.65
N TRP A 11 -5.39 -11.87 -13.51
CA TRP A 11 -6.35 -11.65 -12.42
C TRP A 11 -5.73 -11.94 -11.05
N ARG A 12 -4.97 -13.03 -10.92
CA ARG A 12 -4.21 -13.36 -9.70
C ARG A 12 -3.14 -12.31 -9.39
N ALA A 13 -2.50 -11.75 -10.41
CA ALA A 13 -1.51 -10.69 -10.23
C ALA A 13 -2.15 -9.40 -9.70
N ASN A 14 -3.26 -8.97 -10.30
CA ASN A 14 -4.05 -7.82 -9.80
C ASN A 14 -4.53 -8.04 -8.37
N LEU A 15 -5.06 -9.22 -8.06
CA LEU A 15 -5.46 -9.58 -6.68
C LEU A 15 -4.29 -9.47 -5.69
N LYS A 16 -3.06 -9.83 -6.09
CA LYS A 16 -1.87 -9.67 -5.25
C LYS A 16 -1.53 -8.21 -4.96
N VAL A 17 -1.74 -7.31 -5.93
CA VAL A 17 -1.54 -5.87 -5.72
C VAL A 17 -2.62 -5.32 -4.80
N LEU A 18 -3.88 -5.68 -5.05
CA LEU A 18 -5.03 -5.27 -4.23
C LEU A 18 -4.88 -5.74 -2.78
N PHE A 19 -4.43 -7.00 -2.59
CA PHE A 19 -4.10 -7.53 -1.28
C PHE A 19 -2.94 -6.78 -0.62
N GLY A 20 -1.91 -6.40 -1.39
CA GLY A 20 -0.82 -5.54 -0.90
C GLY A 20 -1.33 -4.18 -0.42
N CYS A 21 -2.19 -3.52 -1.20
CA CYS A 21 -2.83 -2.26 -0.79
C CYS A 21 -3.64 -2.44 0.50
N LEU A 22 -4.42 -3.52 0.62
CA LEU A 22 -5.21 -3.82 1.82
C LEU A 22 -4.32 -4.06 3.05
N VAL A 23 -3.20 -4.75 2.90
CA VAL A 23 -2.24 -4.99 4.00
C VAL A 23 -1.61 -3.66 4.43
N VAL A 24 -1.14 -2.83 3.50
CA VAL A 24 -0.52 -1.54 3.85
C VAL A 24 -1.55 -0.61 4.49
N TRP A 25 -2.77 -0.57 3.94
CA TRP A 25 -3.89 0.18 4.52
C TRP A 25 -4.17 -0.29 5.95
N PHE A 26 -4.23 -1.61 6.19
CA PHE A 26 -4.42 -2.16 7.52
C PHE A 26 -3.28 -1.80 8.48
N LEU A 27 -2.02 -1.92 8.04
CA LEU A 27 -0.87 -1.56 8.86
C LEU A 27 -0.92 -0.08 9.25
N VAL A 28 -1.23 0.81 8.33
CA VAL A 28 -1.26 2.24 8.64
C VAL A 28 -2.45 2.63 9.50
N SER A 29 -3.66 2.20 9.14
CA SER A 29 -4.85 2.59 9.87
C SER A 29 -4.93 1.90 11.24
N TYR A 30 -4.56 0.62 11.33
CA TYR A 30 -4.73 -0.17 12.53
C TYR A 30 -3.45 -0.25 13.37
N VAL A 31 -2.31 -0.62 12.77
CA VAL A 31 -1.07 -0.83 13.54
C VAL A 31 -0.45 0.51 13.94
N PHE A 32 -0.28 1.45 13.02
CA PHE A 32 0.26 2.77 13.35
C PHE A 32 -0.77 3.72 13.97
N GLY A 33 -2.02 3.68 13.50
CA GLY A 33 -3.08 4.58 13.96
C GLY A 33 -3.71 4.22 15.30
N ILE A 34 -3.75 2.93 15.68
CA ILE A 34 -4.45 2.48 16.89
C ILE A 34 -3.51 1.73 17.83
N LEU A 35 -2.74 0.76 17.34
CA LEU A 35 -1.96 -0.13 18.20
C LEU A 35 -0.68 0.55 18.74
N LEU A 36 0.01 1.30 17.89
CA LEU A 36 1.20 2.06 18.25
C LEU A 36 0.89 3.51 18.66
N VAL A 37 -0.38 3.91 18.72
CA VAL A 37 -0.76 5.30 19.01
C VAL A 37 -0.29 5.74 20.39
N ASP A 38 -0.37 4.87 21.39
CA ASP A 38 0.13 5.15 22.75
C ASP A 38 1.64 5.32 22.77
N THR A 39 2.39 4.44 22.09
CA THR A 39 3.85 4.54 21.97
C THR A 39 4.28 5.78 21.18
N LEU A 40 3.55 6.12 20.11
CA LEU A 40 3.80 7.32 19.33
C LEU A 40 3.46 8.58 20.13
N ASN A 41 2.37 8.59 20.89
CA ASN A 41 1.97 9.75 21.70
C ASN A 41 2.93 10.05 22.85
N GLN A 42 3.76 9.09 23.28
CA GLN A 42 4.87 9.37 24.20
C GLN A 42 5.95 10.26 23.58
N ILE A 43 6.07 10.26 22.26
CA ILE A 43 7.00 11.11 21.54
C ILE A 43 6.22 12.33 21.05
N SER A 44 6.59 13.52 21.50
CA SER A 44 5.94 14.76 21.06
C SER A 44 6.80 15.42 19.99
N LEU A 45 6.28 15.51 18.75
CA LEU A 45 6.95 16.27 17.68
C LEU A 45 6.53 17.74 17.80
N GLY A 46 7.42 18.58 18.34
CA GLY A 46 7.23 20.03 18.36
C GLY A 46 6.05 20.51 19.23
N GLY A 47 5.67 19.75 20.26
CA GLY A 47 4.60 20.12 21.20
C GLY A 47 3.24 19.46 20.95
N TYR A 48 3.10 18.66 19.88
CA TYR A 48 1.89 17.87 19.60
C TYR A 48 2.19 16.36 19.64
N PRO A 49 1.23 15.52 20.08
CA PRO A 49 1.42 14.08 20.11
C PRO A 49 1.65 13.53 18.71
N LEU A 50 2.66 12.66 18.54
CA LEU A 50 2.98 12.08 17.23
C LEU A 50 1.83 11.26 16.64
N GLY A 51 1.01 10.62 17.47
CA GLY A 51 -0.18 9.91 17.00
C GLY A 51 -1.19 10.85 16.33
N PHE A 52 -1.32 12.08 16.83
CA PHE A 52 -2.19 13.09 16.23
C PHE A 52 -1.64 13.59 14.89
N TRP A 53 -0.32 13.85 14.82
CA TRP A 53 0.36 14.17 13.56
C TRP A 53 0.20 13.05 12.53
N PHE A 54 0.29 11.80 12.97
CA PHE A 54 0.15 10.64 12.09
C PHE A 54 -1.27 10.48 11.55
N ALA A 55 -2.29 10.73 12.39
CA ALA A 55 -3.68 10.70 11.96
C ALA A 55 -3.97 11.72 10.84
N GLN A 56 -3.33 12.90 10.89
CA GLN A 56 -3.63 13.99 9.97
C GLN A 56 -2.68 14.07 8.77
N GLN A 57 -1.38 14.24 9.00
CA GLN A 57 -0.37 14.35 7.93
C GLN A 57 0.22 12.98 7.58
N GLY A 58 0.46 12.12 8.57
CA GLY A 58 1.03 10.78 8.34
C GLY A 58 0.16 9.88 7.47
N SER A 59 -1.17 9.99 7.58
CA SER A 59 -2.12 9.25 6.74
C SER A 59 -2.00 9.65 5.27
N ILE A 60 -1.88 10.95 4.99
CA ILE A 60 -1.69 11.48 3.62
C ILE A 60 -0.37 10.97 3.04
N PHE A 61 0.73 11.07 3.77
CA PHE A 61 2.03 10.55 3.32
C PHE A 61 1.97 9.05 3.04
N THR A 62 1.28 8.29 3.89
CA THR A 62 1.06 6.87 3.64
C THR A 62 0.32 6.66 2.34
N PHE A 63 -0.79 7.35 2.10
CA PHE A 63 -1.57 7.20 0.89
C PHE A 63 -0.73 7.46 -0.36
N VAL A 64 0.11 8.50 -0.35
CA VAL A 64 1.04 8.79 -1.46
C VAL A 64 2.02 7.62 -1.66
N VAL A 65 2.65 7.13 -0.60
CA VAL A 65 3.57 5.97 -0.67
C VAL A 65 2.84 4.72 -1.20
N LEU A 66 1.59 4.51 -0.80
CA LEU A 66 0.75 3.40 -1.21
C LEU A 66 0.41 3.48 -2.70
N ILE A 67 0.14 4.68 -3.22
CA ILE A 67 -0.06 4.93 -4.66
C ILE A 67 1.24 4.63 -5.44
N PHE A 68 2.39 5.12 -4.98
CA PHE A 68 3.67 4.82 -5.63
C PHE A 68 4.00 3.33 -5.59
N PHE A 69 3.76 2.67 -4.46
CA PHE A 69 3.96 1.22 -4.33
C PHE A 69 3.04 0.44 -5.27
N TYR A 70 1.77 0.82 -5.35
CA TYR A 70 0.81 0.26 -6.31
C TYR A 70 1.32 0.42 -7.74
N ALA A 71 1.70 1.64 -8.14
CA ALA A 71 2.19 1.94 -9.49
C ALA A 71 3.45 1.14 -9.82
N TRP A 72 4.40 1.05 -8.89
CA TRP A 72 5.63 0.27 -9.07
C TRP A 72 5.34 -1.23 -9.17
N ARG A 73 4.43 -1.76 -8.34
CA ARG A 73 4.03 -3.18 -8.39
C ARG A 73 3.23 -3.53 -9.63
N MET A 74 2.38 -2.63 -10.10
CA MET A 74 1.65 -2.79 -11.34
C MET A 74 2.63 -2.80 -12.52
N ASN A 75 3.61 -1.89 -12.54
CA ASN A 75 4.68 -1.88 -13.54
C ASN A 75 5.55 -3.15 -13.50
N ALA A 76 5.82 -3.70 -12.30
CA ALA A 76 6.53 -4.97 -12.16
C ALA A 76 5.71 -6.18 -12.64
N ILE A 77 4.38 -6.13 -12.55
CA ILE A 77 3.48 -7.15 -13.10
C ILE A 77 3.42 -7.02 -14.61
N ASP A 78 3.26 -5.81 -15.14
CA ASP A 78 3.29 -5.53 -16.57
C ASP A 78 4.57 -6.04 -17.23
N LYS A 79 5.73 -5.78 -16.59
CA LYS A 79 7.03 -6.28 -17.02
C LYS A 79 7.18 -7.81 -16.92
N LYS A 80 6.45 -8.46 -15.99
CA LYS A 80 6.45 -9.93 -15.85
C LYS A 80 5.54 -10.62 -16.86
N PHE A 81 4.44 -9.98 -17.25
CA PHE A 81 3.50 -10.50 -18.23
C PHE A 81 3.82 -10.04 -19.66
N GLY A 82 4.82 -9.18 -19.83
CA GLY A 82 5.42 -8.92 -21.14
C GLY A 82 4.51 -8.14 -22.07
N VAL A 83 3.75 -7.17 -21.57
CA VAL A 83 3.21 -6.09 -22.43
C VAL A 83 4.36 -5.10 -22.73
N ALA A 84 5.47 -5.62 -23.22
CA ALA A 84 6.28 -4.90 -24.17
C ALA A 84 5.65 -5.30 -25.51
N GLU A 85 4.57 -4.62 -25.87
CA GLU A 85 4.05 -4.66 -27.24
C GLU A 85 5.21 -4.21 -28.17
N ASP A 86 5.54 -5.06 -29.15
CA ASP A 86 6.02 -4.58 -30.45
C ASP A 86 4.93 -3.72 -31.11
#